data_AF-A0A7K7JB18-F1
#
_entry.id   AF-A0A7K7JB18-F1
#
_cell.length_a   1.000
_cell.length_b   1.000
_cell.length_c   1.000
_cell.angle_alpha   90.00
_cell.angle_beta   90.00
_cell.angle_gamma   90.00
#
_symmetry.space_group_name_H-M   'P 1'
#
loop_
_entity.id
_entity.type
_entity.pdbx_description
1 polymer ?
#
loop_
_entity_poly.entity_id
_entity_poly.type
_entity_poly.pdbx_seq_one_letter_code
_entity_poly.pdbx_strand_id
1 'polypeptide(L)'
;AAARGGHTLYVPRGALWGCEDIARMDSAGTLQALKVTMTKSPGSFRAQGWLSPRVAAAVASGTRTVLYQGPLRPLCPLVPNNVNSMAAAALAAPQLGWDGVTACLVADPSVPDCHIIEVEVTAVPEGGRALTVTSTRRNPAQPGHVTGSATRHSFWSSVQACTGHGGCLKLC
;
A
#
# COMPACT_ATOMS: atom_id res chain seq x y z
N ALA A 1 -15.59 0.11 -16.92
CA ALA A 1 -16.95 0.23 -16.36
C ALA A 1 -17.28 1.69 -16.07
N ALA A 2 -16.53 2.35 -15.18
CA ALA A 2 -16.64 3.80 -14.88
C ALA A 2 -16.80 4.67 -16.14
N ALA A 3 -15.80 4.65 -17.03
CA ALA A 3 -15.84 5.42 -18.28
C ALA A 3 -17.04 5.10 -19.18
N ARG A 4 -17.43 3.82 -19.28
CA ARG A 4 -18.59 3.40 -20.09
C ARG A 4 -19.92 3.85 -19.50
N GLY A 5 -20.01 3.97 -18.17
CA GLY A 5 -21.23 4.37 -17.47
C GLY A 5 -21.30 5.87 -17.16
N GLY A 6 -20.29 6.66 -17.51
CA GLY A 6 -20.21 8.09 -17.13
C GLY A 6 -20.10 8.32 -15.62
N HIS A 7 -19.77 7.29 -14.84
CA HIS A 7 -19.67 7.36 -13.37
C HIS A 7 -18.22 7.34 -12.91
N THR A 8 -17.89 8.16 -11.91
CA THR A 8 -16.56 8.18 -11.30
C THR A 8 -16.44 7.09 -10.24
N LEU A 9 -15.37 6.30 -10.29
CA LEU A 9 -14.99 5.38 -9.21
C LEU A 9 -13.98 6.08 -8.29
N TYR A 10 -14.40 6.37 -7.07
CA TYR A 10 -13.53 6.93 -6.04
C TYR A 10 -12.89 5.82 -5.24
N VAL A 11 -11.56 5.86 -5.15
CA VAL A 11 -10.78 4.90 -4.37
C VAL A 11 -10.03 5.68 -3.28
N PRO A 12 -10.33 5.46 -1.99
CA PRO A 12 -9.59 6.10 -0.92
C PRO A 12 -8.17 5.52 -0.87
N ARG A 13 -7.15 6.39 -0.88
CA ARG A 13 -5.73 6.04 -0.74
C ARG A 13 -5.41 5.42 0.63
N GLY A 14 -6.27 5.69 1.61
CA GLY A 14 -6.19 5.19 2.97
C GLY A 14 -4.85 5.52 3.61
N ALA A 15 -3.99 4.51 3.74
CA ALA A 15 -2.75 4.65 4.47
C ALA A 15 -1.52 4.92 3.59
N LEU A 16 -1.69 5.05 2.27
CA LEU A 16 -0.64 5.39 1.32
C LEU A 16 -0.29 6.89 1.36
N TRP A 17 0.95 7.22 1.76
CA TRP A 17 1.51 8.57 1.63
C TRP A 17 2.15 8.77 0.24
N GLY A 18 2.16 10.01 -0.29
CA GLY A 18 2.76 10.32 -1.60
C GLY A 18 1.98 9.84 -2.85
N CYS A 19 0.70 9.52 -2.73
CA CYS A 19 -0.11 8.96 -3.82
C CYS A 19 -0.14 9.85 -5.08
N GLU A 20 -0.24 11.18 -4.90
CA GLU A 20 -0.30 12.14 -6.01
C GLU A 20 1.05 12.24 -6.75
N ASP A 21 2.16 12.22 -6.03
CA ASP A 21 3.49 12.29 -6.62
C ASP A 21 3.83 11.01 -7.39
N ILE A 22 3.45 9.84 -6.85
CA ILE A 22 3.53 8.56 -7.58
C ILE A 22 2.75 8.63 -8.89
N ALA A 23 1.50 9.10 -8.85
CA ALA A 23 0.66 9.21 -10.05
C ALA A 23 1.21 10.19 -11.08
N ARG A 24 1.83 11.30 -10.66
CA ARG A 24 2.51 12.24 -11.54
C ARG A 24 3.75 11.62 -12.20
N MET A 25 4.59 10.93 -11.42
CA MET A 25 5.79 10.27 -11.94
C MET A 25 5.44 9.14 -12.92
N ASP A 26 4.39 8.36 -12.62
CA ASP A 26 3.85 7.36 -13.54
C ASP A 26 3.36 8.05 -14.82
N SER A 27 2.45 9.03 -14.72
CA SER A 27 1.90 9.72 -15.90
C SER A 27 2.97 10.38 -16.80
N ALA A 28 4.09 10.80 -16.22
CA ALA A 28 5.24 11.35 -16.95
C ALA A 28 6.15 10.28 -17.59
N GLY A 29 5.88 8.99 -17.39
CA GLY A 29 6.71 7.88 -17.88
C GLY A 29 8.05 7.72 -17.14
N THR A 30 8.22 8.39 -15.99
CA THR A 30 9.50 8.46 -15.28
C THR A 30 9.62 7.44 -14.16
N LEU A 31 8.50 6.96 -13.61
CA LEU A 31 8.48 6.00 -12.50
C LEU A 31 9.07 4.64 -12.95
N GLN A 32 10.19 4.24 -12.34
CA GLN A 32 10.90 2.99 -12.66
C GLN A 32 10.66 1.90 -11.63
N ALA A 33 10.52 2.26 -10.35
CA ALA A 33 10.26 1.29 -9.30
C ALA A 33 9.41 1.89 -8.18
N LEU A 34 8.53 1.06 -7.62
CA LEU A 34 7.72 1.36 -6.45
C LEU A 34 7.72 0.14 -5.53
N LYS A 35 8.25 0.32 -4.32
CA LYS A 35 8.21 -0.70 -3.26
C LYS A 35 7.43 -0.16 -2.08
N VAL A 36 6.53 -1.00 -1.56
CA VAL A 36 5.77 -0.71 -0.36
C VAL A 36 6.05 -1.80 0.68
N THR A 37 6.60 -1.40 1.82
CA THR A 37 6.85 -2.28 2.96
C THR A 37 5.82 -1.99 4.05
N MET A 38 5.12 -3.02 4.51
CA MET A 38 4.18 -2.94 5.64
C MET A 38 4.71 -3.77 6.81
N THR A 39 5.00 -3.09 7.91
CA THR A 39 5.44 -3.71 9.16
C THR A 39 4.34 -3.61 10.20
N LYS A 40 3.97 -4.74 10.80
CA LYS A 40 3.00 -4.80 11.91
C LYS A 40 3.43 -5.84 12.94
N SER A 41 2.86 -5.75 14.14
CA SER A 41 2.87 -6.88 15.08
C SER A 41 2.35 -8.17 14.39
N PRO A 42 2.99 -9.33 14.61
CA PRO A 42 2.60 -10.59 13.97
C PRO A 42 1.10 -10.91 14.09
N GLY A 43 0.48 -10.62 15.25
CA GLY A 43 -0.95 -10.85 15.49
C GLY A 43 -1.90 -9.97 14.68
N SER A 44 -1.38 -8.99 13.93
CA SER A 44 -2.17 -8.05 13.12
C SER A 44 -2.31 -8.48 11.64
N PHE A 45 -1.73 -9.63 11.26
CA PHE A 45 -1.91 -10.20 9.93
C PHE A 45 -3.12 -11.13 9.89
N ARG A 46 -3.91 -11.04 8.81
CA ARG A 46 -4.99 -11.98 8.50
C ARG A 46 -4.62 -12.72 7.22
N ALA A 47 -3.63 -13.59 7.33
CA ALA A 47 -3.08 -14.35 6.22
C ALA A 47 -3.88 -15.63 5.93
N GLN A 48 -3.92 -16.00 4.66
CA GLN A 48 -4.56 -17.18 4.11
C GLN A 48 -3.55 -18.02 3.31
N GLY A 49 -3.93 -19.26 3.01
CA GLY A 49 -3.12 -20.17 2.20
C GLY A 49 -1.74 -20.43 2.80
N TRP A 50 -0.72 -20.45 1.94
CA TRP A 50 0.65 -20.76 2.35
C TRP A 50 1.28 -19.71 3.27
N LEU A 51 0.71 -18.51 3.35
CA LEU A 51 1.22 -17.43 4.20
C LEU A 51 0.78 -17.57 5.66
N SER A 52 -0.35 -18.24 5.93
CA SER A 52 -0.84 -18.49 7.30
C SER A 52 0.18 -19.20 8.20
N PRO A 53 0.79 -20.34 7.82
CA PRO A 53 1.79 -21.00 8.66
C PRO A 53 3.05 -20.14 8.89
N ARG A 54 3.41 -19.26 7.94
CA ARG A 54 4.54 -18.33 8.12
C ARG A 54 4.25 -17.26 9.18
N VAL A 55 3.02 -16.74 9.20
CA VAL A 55 2.59 -15.81 10.26
C VAL A 55 2.62 -16.49 11.62
N ALA A 56 2.11 -17.73 11.72
CA ALA A 56 2.15 -18.49 12.97
C ALA A 56 3.59 -18.73 13.45
N ALA A 57 4.51 -19.07 12.54
CA ALA A 57 5.92 -19.22 12.86
C ALA A 57 6.56 -17.90 13.35
N ALA A 58 6.21 -16.75 12.75
CA ALA A 58 6.69 -15.44 13.19
C ALA A 58 6.14 -15.02 14.56
N VAL A 59 4.90 -15.41 14.90
CA VAL A 59 4.37 -15.24 16.26
C VAL A 59 5.18 -16.07 17.25
N ALA A 60 5.43 -17.34 16.93
CA ALA A 60 6.16 -18.26 17.81
C ALA A 60 7.64 -17.88 17.98
N SER A 61 8.29 -17.37 16.92
CA SER A 61 9.70 -16.98 16.99
C SER A 61 9.93 -15.74 17.86
N GLY A 62 8.93 -14.85 17.96
CA GLY A 62 9.09 -13.58 18.67
C GLY A 62 10.14 -12.65 18.05
N THR A 63 10.50 -12.86 16.77
CA THR A 63 11.53 -12.10 16.06
C THR A 63 10.99 -11.39 14.82
N ARG A 64 11.64 -10.28 14.45
CA ARG A 64 11.34 -9.56 13.20
C ARG A 64 11.56 -10.48 11.99
N THR A 65 10.51 -10.72 11.23
CA THR A 65 10.47 -11.72 10.15
C THR A 65 9.86 -11.12 8.89
N VAL A 66 10.54 -11.27 7.74
CA VAL A 66 9.96 -10.95 6.43
C VAL A 66 9.07 -12.14 6.01
N LEU A 67 7.76 -11.90 5.94
CA LEU A 67 6.78 -12.91 5.58
C LEU A 67 6.70 -13.10 4.06
N TYR A 68 6.81 -12.00 3.33
CA TYR A 68 6.66 -11.91 1.89
C TYR A 68 7.51 -10.77 1.33
N GLN A 69 8.15 -10.98 0.19
CA GLN A 69 8.69 -9.93 -0.67
C GLN A 69 8.57 -10.34 -2.14
N GLY A 70 7.95 -9.51 -2.98
CA GLY A 70 7.72 -9.81 -4.39
C GLY A 70 6.60 -8.97 -5.02
N PRO A 71 6.11 -9.36 -6.22
CA PRO A 71 5.00 -8.68 -6.89
C PRO A 71 3.72 -8.59 -6.04
N LEU A 72 3.00 -7.47 -6.10
CA LEU A 72 1.81 -7.28 -5.29
C LEU A 72 0.67 -8.26 -5.63
N ARG A 73 0.44 -8.57 -6.92
CA ARG A 73 -0.71 -9.38 -7.37
C ARG A 73 -0.92 -10.69 -6.60
N PRO A 74 0.06 -11.60 -6.47
CA PRO A 74 -0.13 -12.85 -5.73
C PRO A 74 -0.33 -12.64 -4.22
N LEU A 75 0.08 -11.50 -3.67
CA LEU A 75 -0.10 -11.20 -2.25
C LEU A 75 -1.55 -10.79 -1.92
N CYS A 76 -2.22 -10.12 -2.85
CA CYS A 76 -3.59 -9.63 -2.65
C CYS A 76 -4.59 -10.67 -2.15
N PRO A 77 -4.71 -11.87 -2.73
CA PRO A 77 -5.64 -12.88 -2.23
C PRO A 77 -5.20 -13.49 -0.89
N LEU A 78 -3.91 -13.43 -0.54
CA LEU A 78 -3.37 -14.06 0.67
C LEU A 78 -3.62 -13.22 1.92
N VAL A 79 -3.65 -11.89 1.81
CA VAL A 79 -3.80 -10.95 2.95
C VAL A 79 -4.67 -9.74 2.58
N PRO A 80 -5.91 -9.94 2.10
CA PRO A 80 -6.74 -8.86 1.55
C PRO A 80 -6.99 -7.71 2.54
N ASN A 81 -7.03 -8.02 3.85
CA ASN A 81 -7.24 -7.01 4.90
C ASN A 81 -6.02 -6.11 5.16
N ASN A 82 -4.83 -6.48 4.70
CA ASN A 82 -3.59 -5.82 5.05
C ASN A 82 -2.96 -5.04 3.88
N VAL A 83 -3.35 -5.30 2.63
CA VAL A 83 -2.67 -4.78 1.43
C VAL A 83 -3.34 -3.58 0.78
N ASN A 84 -4.38 -3.00 1.37
CA ASN A 84 -5.14 -1.89 0.76
C ASN A 84 -4.25 -0.70 0.36
N SER A 85 -3.25 -0.33 1.17
CA SER A 85 -2.30 0.75 0.81
C SER A 85 -1.42 0.37 -0.37
N MET A 86 -1.03 -0.90 -0.48
CA MET A 86 -0.23 -1.40 -1.60
C MET A 86 -1.07 -1.45 -2.87
N ALA A 87 -2.33 -1.86 -2.77
CA ALA A 87 -3.31 -1.80 -3.84
C ALA A 87 -3.52 -0.36 -4.34
N ALA A 88 -3.65 0.60 -3.41
CA ALA A 88 -3.69 2.02 -3.77
C ALA A 88 -2.42 2.47 -4.51
N ALA A 89 -1.26 1.93 -4.14
CA ALA A 89 0.01 2.24 -4.79
C ALA A 89 0.06 1.72 -6.24
N ALA A 90 -0.44 0.50 -6.49
CA ALA A 90 -0.58 -0.05 -7.83
C ALA A 90 -1.61 0.71 -8.68
N LEU A 91 -2.68 1.24 -8.06
CA LEU A 91 -3.62 2.13 -8.74
C LEU A 91 -3.03 3.50 -9.05
N ALA A 92 -2.11 3.99 -8.21
CA ALA A 92 -1.39 5.24 -8.44
C ALA A 92 -0.29 5.09 -9.50
N ALA A 93 0.22 3.88 -9.72
CA ALA A 93 1.29 3.57 -10.67
C ALA A 93 0.81 2.56 -11.73
N PRO A 94 -0.17 2.91 -12.59
CA PRO A 94 -0.75 1.97 -13.54
C PRO A 94 0.23 1.36 -14.55
N GLN A 95 1.36 2.00 -14.86
CA GLN A 95 2.37 1.42 -15.77
C GLN A 95 3.18 0.29 -15.09
N LEU A 96 3.45 0.40 -13.80
CA LEU A 96 3.98 -0.72 -13.02
C LEU A 96 2.89 -1.78 -12.76
N GLY A 97 1.70 -1.31 -12.41
CA GLY A 97 0.56 -2.13 -12.06
C GLY A 97 0.83 -3.08 -10.89
N TRP A 98 -0.01 -4.11 -10.77
CA TRP A 98 0.05 -5.05 -9.64
C TRP A 98 1.26 -5.98 -9.68
N ASP A 99 1.86 -6.17 -10.85
CA ASP A 99 2.99 -7.08 -11.03
C ASP A 99 4.34 -6.36 -10.92
N GLY A 100 4.41 -5.07 -11.26
CA GLY A 100 5.60 -4.24 -11.13
C GLY A 100 5.77 -3.58 -9.75
N VAL A 101 4.69 -3.38 -8.99
CA VAL A 101 4.80 -2.90 -7.60
C VAL A 101 5.32 -4.02 -6.70
N THR A 102 6.45 -3.74 -6.03
CA THR A 102 7.04 -4.67 -5.05
C THR A 102 6.39 -4.50 -3.69
N ALA A 103 5.72 -5.54 -3.20
CA ALA A 103 5.18 -5.60 -1.86
C ALA A 103 6.15 -6.32 -0.91
N CYS A 104 6.30 -5.80 0.31
CA CYS A 104 7.02 -6.46 1.39
C CYS A 104 6.18 -6.46 2.67
N LEU A 105 5.99 -7.64 3.28
CA LEU A 105 5.32 -7.79 4.57
C LEU A 105 6.33 -8.19 5.63
N VAL A 106 6.36 -7.43 6.72
CA VAL A 106 7.23 -7.67 7.86
C VAL A 106 6.40 -7.84 9.12
N ALA A 107 6.58 -8.98 9.78
CA ALA A 107 6.07 -9.22 11.12
C ALA A 107 7.12 -8.82 12.13
N ASP A 108 6.81 -7.88 13.01
CA ASP A 108 7.78 -7.34 13.96
C ASP A 108 7.12 -7.13 15.34
N PRO A 109 7.47 -7.95 16.34
CA PRO A 109 6.94 -7.81 17.70
C PRO A 109 7.31 -6.50 18.40
N SER A 110 8.35 -5.78 17.93
CA SER A 110 8.78 -4.51 18.51
C SER A 110 7.88 -3.32 18.14
N VAL A 111 6.88 -3.52 17.28
CA VAL A 111 5.86 -2.52 16.91
C VAL A 111 4.45 -2.97 17.32
N PRO A 112 4.19 -3.12 18.64
CA PRO A 112 2.94 -3.70 19.14
C PRO A 112 1.72 -2.79 18.92
N ASP A 113 1.94 -1.48 18.80
CA ASP A 113 0.95 -0.41 18.90
C ASP A 113 0.88 0.49 17.67
N CYS A 114 1.54 0.11 16.58
CA CYS A 114 1.46 0.86 15.33
C CYS A 114 1.60 -0.03 14.10
N HIS A 115 1.21 0.52 12.95
CA HIS A 115 1.48 -0.03 11.63
C HIS A 115 2.41 0.92 10.92
N ILE A 116 3.54 0.40 10.46
CA ILE A 116 4.53 1.17 9.72
C ILE A 116 4.39 0.85 8.24
N ILE A 117 4.23 1.89 7.43
CA ILE A 117 4.23 1.77 5.98
C ILE A 117 5.40 2.59 5.48
N GLU A 118 6.31 1.92 4.78
CA GLU A 118 7.39 2.55 4.06
C GLU A 118 7.09 2.49 2.56
N VAL A 119 7.28 3.61 1.87
CA VAL A 119 7.10 3.72 0.43
C VAL A 119 8.43 4.20 -0.15
N GLU A 120 9.01 3.38 -1.00
CA GLU A 120 10.25 3.64 -1.72
C GLU A 120 9.93 3.81 -3.21
N VAL A 121 10.36 4.92 -3.77
CA VAL A 121 10.13 5.28 -5.17
C VAL A 121 11.46 5.54 -5.85
N THR A 122 11.63 5.02 -7.06
CA THR A 122 12.69 5.40 -7.98
C THR A 122 12.07 5.92 -9.26
N ALA A 123 12.43 7.14 -9.66
CA ALA A 123 12.04 7.72 -10.94
C ALA A 123 13.28 8.19 -11.71
N VAL A 124 13.27 8.03 -13.03
CA VAL A 124 14.35 8.45 -13.92
C VAL A 124 13.76 9.44 -14.94
N PRO A 125 13.91 10.76 -14.72
CA PRO A 125 13.50 11.78 -15.68
C PRO A 125 14.44 11.83 -16.90
N GLU A 126 14.05 12.61 -17.91
CA GLU A 126 14.92 12.96 -19.04
C GLU A 126 16.26 13.54 -18.53
N GLY A 127 17.38 12.98 -18.98
CA GLY A 127 18.72 13.27 -18.46
C GLY A 127 19.32 12.20 -17.55
N GLY A 128 18.57 11.14 -17.23
CA GLY A 128 19.10 9.84 -16.76
C GLY A 128 19.53 9.75 -15.30
N ARG A 129 19.51 10.85 -14.53
CA ARG A 129 19.80 10.81 -13.09
C ARG A 129 18.57 10.40 -12.28
N ALA A 130 18.64 9.31 -11.53
CA ALA A 130 17.53 8.83 -10.73
C ALA A 130 17.19 9.76 -9.56
N LEU A 131 15.90 10.06 -9.40
CA LEU A 131 15.28 10.54 -8.16
C LEU A 131 14.91 9.31 -7.32
N THR A 132 15.31 9.31 -6.04
CA THR A 132 14.84 8.33 -5.06
C THR A 132 14.13 9.02 -3.91
N VAL A 133 12.98 8.48 -3.50
CA VAL A 133 12.20 8.99 -2.37
C VAL A 133 11.84 7.83 -1.47
N THR A 134 12.13 7.98 -0.18
CA THR A 134 11.64 7.08 0.87
C THR A 134 10.77 7.88 1.83
N SER A 135 9.56 7.39 2.09
CA SER A 135 8.69 7.95 3.12
C SER A 135 8.26 6.86 4.09
N THR A 136 8.15 7.22 5.37
CA THR A 136 7.72 6.30 6.42
C THR A 136 6.55 6.91 7.17
N ARG A 137 5.42 6.19 7.18
CA ARG A 137 4.23 6.55 7.96
C ARG A 137 4.07 5.57 9.10
N ARG A 138 4.05 6.07 10.34
CA ARG A 138 3.72 5.30 11.55
C ARG A 138 2.30 5.62 11.97
N ASN A 139 1.40 4.66 11.83
CA ASN A 139 -0.02 4.82 12.13
C ASN A 139 -0.37 4.08 13.43
N PRO A 140 -0.78 4.78 14.50
CA PRO A 140 -1.16 4.13 15.76
C PRO A 140 -2.27 3.09 15.56
N ALA A 141 -2.15 1.94 16.21
CA ALA A 141 -3.11 0.83 16.13
C ALA A 141 -3.10 0.05 17.46
N GLN A 142 -4.27 -0.35 17.95
CA GLN A 142 -4.29 -1.25 19.12
C GLN A 142 -3.70 -2.62 18.76
N PRO A 143 -3.08 -3.33 19.71
CA PRO A 143 -2.52 -4.65 19.47
C PRO A 143 -3.52 -5.61 18.81
N GLY A 144 -3.09 -6.27 17.74
CA GLY A 144 -3.90 -7.25 17.00
C GLY A 144 -4.93 -6.66 16.02
N HIS A 145 -5.11 -5.33 15.99
CA HIS A 145 -5.94 -4.68 14.99
C HIS A 145 -5.28 -4.70 13.61
N VAL A 146 -6.12 -4.85 12.57
CA VAL A 146 -5.66 -4.87 11.18
C VAL A 146 -5.52 -3.48 10.58
N THR A 147 -6.13 -2.46 11.19
CA THR A 147 -6.16 -1.08 10.67
C THR A 147 -5.86 -0.09 11.79
N GLY A 148 -4.97 0.87 11.52
CA GLY A 148 -4.64 1.95 12.45
C GLY A 148 -5.66 3.10 12.41
N SER A 149 -5.72 3.87 13.49
CA SER A 149 -6.75 4.88 13.76
C SER A 149 -6.77 6.02 12.74
N ALA A 150 -5.61 6.45 12.23
CA ALA A 150 -5.53 7.56 11.27
C ALA A 150 -6.07 7.21 9.88
N THR A 151 -6.36 5.92 9.59
CA THR A 151 -6.99 5.52 8.33
C THR A 151 -8.44 6.00 8.23
N ARG A 152 -9.15 6.12 9.38
CA ARG A 152 -10.52 6.62 9.41
C ARG A 152 -10.64 8.05 8.89
N HIS A 153 -9.72 8.93 9.30
CA HIS A 153 -9.70 10.32 8.84
C HIS A 153 -9.38 10.43 7.36
N SER A 154 -8.42 9.65 6.86
CA SER A 154 -8.14 9.62 5.42
C SER A 154 -9.36 9.21 4.62
N PHE A 155 -10.08 8.17 5.03
CA PHE A 155 -11.30 7.75 4.34
C PHE A 155 -12.37 8.85 4.33
N TRP A 156 -12.56 9.54 5.46
CA TRP A 156 -13.51 10.65 5.55
C TRP A 156 -13.15 11.80 4.60
N SER A 157 -11.87 12.19 4.54
CA SER A 157 -11.39 13.20 3.59
C SER A 157 -11.62 12.79 2.13
N SER A 158 -11.45 11.49 1.81
CA SER A 158 -11.76 10.96 0.48
C SER A 158 -13.23 11.14 0.10
N VAL A 159 -14.16 10.92 1.03
CA VAL A 159 -15.60 11.15 0.82
C VAL A 159 -15.89 12.63 0.57
N GLN A 160 -15.23 13.54 1.28
CA GLN A 160 -15.40 14.98 1.08
C GLN A 160 -14.89 15.45 -0.30
N ALA A 161 -13.96 14.72 -0.92
CA ALA A 161 -13.45 15.00 -2.26
C ALA A 161 -14.39 14.51 -3.39
N CYS A 162 -15.50 13.83 -3.07
CA CYS A 162 -16.43 13.27 -4.05
C CYS A 162 -17.37 14.34 -4.65
N THR A 163 -16.85 15.19 -5.54
CA THR A 163 -17.59 16.32 -6.15
C THR A 163 -18.06 16.11 -7.59
N GLY A 164 -17.90 14.90 -8.14
CA GLY A 164 -18.14 14.56 -9.55
C GLY A 164 -16.93 14.83 -10.46
N HIS A 165 -16.36 13.79 -11.08
CA HIS A 165 -15.17 13.90 -11.96
C HIS A 165 -15.36 13.25 -13.34
N GLY A 166 -16.58 13.29 -13.88
CA GLY A 166 -16.82 12.98 -15.29
C GLY A 166 -16.45 11.57 -15.77
N GLY A 167 -16.60 10.53 -14.94
CA GLY A 167 -16.48 9.15 -15.42
C GLY A 167 -15.09 8.50 -15.31
N CYS A 168 -14.22 8.97 -14.41
CA CYS A 168 -12.86 8.46 -14.26
C CYS A 168 -12.66 7.55 -13.03
N LEU A 169 -11.45 7.00 -12.86
CA LEU A 169 -10.99 6.48 -11.57
C LEU A 169 -10.25 7.60 -10.84
N LYS A 170 -10.66 7.88 -9.60
CA LYS A 170 -10.06 8.96 -8.78
C LYS A 170 -9.55 8.37 -7.47
N LEU A 171 -8.23 8.41 -7.29
CA LEU A 171 -7.64 8.23 -5.96
C LEU A 171 -7.86 9.50 -5.15
N CYS A 172 -8.35 9.35 -3.91
CA CYS A 172 -8.77 10.41 -3.01
C CYS A 172 -8.44 10.07 -1.56
#